data_AF-A0A917R239-F1
#
_entry.id   AF-A0A917R239-F1
#
_cell.length_a   1.000
_cell.length_b   1.000
_cell.length_c   1.000
_cell.angle_alpha   90.00
_cell.angle_beta   90.00
_cell.angle_gamma   90.00
#
_symmetry.space_group_name_H-M   'P 1'
#
loop_
_entity.id
_entity.type
_entity.pdbx_description
1 polymer ?
#
loop_
_entity_poly.entity_id
_entity_poly.type
_entity_poly.pdbx_seq_one_letter_code
_entity_poly.pdbx_strand_id
1 'polypeptide(L)'
;MADGRELGGAEAPLPVDATRMLRRVDGALGVAPTTQLTGHNVYRNDHVPVGRTGGLAVRACDATLDGKVRQGRFLDAATAGHPVTVLGYEAARTLGITRVDPATRVWIGGHWYTVSGILDPLALAPEIDRSALVGFPVAERLLGYDGHPSRLYVRTAQDQVDLVAGLLARTTNPAAPERVEVSRPSDALTARVASPRRPRRSSSVWAPLPCWSAASASATSW
;
A
#
# COMPACT_ATOMS: atom_id res chain seq x y z
N MET A 1 -7.72 5.41 4.76
CA MET A 1 -7.00 5.83 3.55
C MET A 1 -7.99 6.58 2.67
N ALA A 2 -7.55 7.64 2.02
CA ALA A 2 -8.36 8.42 1.07
C ALA A 2 -7.60 8.51 -0.25
N ASP A 3 -8.21 8.00 -1.32
CA ASP A 3 -7.60 7.85 -2.64
C ASP A 3 -8.33 8.70 -3.67
N GLY A 4 -7.59 9.44 -4.50
CA GLY A 4 -8.17 10.05 -5.68
C GLY A 4 -8.47 8.99 -6.73
N ARG A 5 -9.67 9.04 -7.33
CA ARG A 5 -10.04 8.17 -8.45
C ARG A 5 -10.44 8.96 -9.68
N GLU A 6 -9.95 8.50 -10.83
CA GLU A 6 -10.52 8.83 -12.12
C GLU A 6 -11.67 7.88 -12.48
N LEU A 7 -12.51 8.27 -13.45
CA LEU A 7 -13.61 7.45 -13.97
C LEU A 7 -13.17 6.07 -14.51
N GLY A 8 -11.87 5.85 -14.74
CA GLY A 8 -11.28 4.58 -15.16
C GLY A 8 -10.58 3.75 -14.06
N GLY A 9 -10.61 4.19 -12.79
CA GLY A 9 -10.01 3.47 -11.66
C GLY A 9 -8.50 3.68 -11.42
N ALA A 10 -7.86 4.58 -12.17
CA ALA A 10 -6.49 5.01 -11.91
C ALA A 10 -6.42 5.99 -10.70
N GLU A 11 -5.25 6.01 -10.04
CA GLU A 11 -4.95 6.97 -8.96
C GLU A 11 -4.99 8.39 -9.55
N ALA A 12 -5.84 9.25 -9.00
CA ALA A 12 -6.03 10.63 -9.47
C ALA A 12 -5.36 11.63 -8.53
N PRO A 13 -4.88 12.77 -9.05
CA PRO A 13 -4.38 13.85 -8.21
C PRO A 13 -5.50 14.41 -7.32
N LEU A 14 -5.21 14.55 -6.03
CA LEU A 14 -6.05 15.23 -5.05
C LEU A 14 -5.63 16.70 -4.94
N PRO A 15 -6.51 17.59 -4.43
CA PRO A 15 -6.16 18.97 -4.18
C PRO A 15 -4.90 19.11 -3.32
N VAL A 16 -4.02 20.06 -3.64
CA VAL A 16 -2.78 20.32 -2.87
C VAL A 16 -3.05 20.59 -1.38
N ASP A 17 -4.19 21.21 -1.07
CA ASP A 17 -4.63 21.54 0.29
C ASP A 17 -5.24 20.36 1.04
N ALA A 18 -5.49 19.22 0.39
CA ALA A 18 -6.18 18.07 0.98
C ALA A 18 -5.49 17.58 2.26
N THR A 19 -4.15 17.52 2.25
CA THR A 19 -3.35 17.16 3.43
C THR A 19 -3.60 18.14 4.59
N ARG A 20 -3.60 19.44 4.31
CA ARG A 20 -3.83 20.49 5.33
C ARG A 20 -5.25 20.45 5.88
N MET A 21 -6.22 20.17 5.02
CA MET A 21 -7.63 20.03 5.38
C MET A 21 -7.85 18.82 6.28
N LEU A 22 -7.31 17.65 5.93
CA LEU A 22 -7.42 16.44 6.74
C LEU A 22 -6.75 16.55 8.11
N ARG A 23 -5.63 17.27 8.21
CA ARG A 23 -4.97 17.53 9.52
C ARG A 23 -5.83 18.32 10.50
N ARG A 24 -6.92 18.95 10.04
CA ARG A 24 -7.87 19.70 10.88
C ARG A 24 -9.11 18.89 11.26
N VAL A 25 -9.23 17.65 10.79
CA VAL A 25 -10.34 16.77 11.17
C VAL A 25 -10.12 16.27 12.59
N ASP A 26 -11.11 16.45 13.44
CA ASP A 26 -11.08 15.91 14.80
C ASP A 26 -10.90 14.38 14.78
N GLY A 27 -9.94 13.88 15.56
CA GLY A 27 -9.56 12.47 15.58
C GLY A 27 -8.46 12.08 14.58
N ALA A 28 -8.06 12.96 13.65
CA ALA A 28 -6.89 12.72 12.80
C ALA A 28 -5.58 12.95 13.59
N LEU A 29 -4.91 11.86 13.98
CA LEU A 29 -3.64 11.88 14.71
C LEU A 29 -2.44 12.16 13.79
N GLY A 30 -2.58 11.89 12.49
CA GLY A 30 -1.55 12.12 11.50
C GLY A 30 -2.06 11.91 10.08
N VAL A 31 -1.51 12.66 9.13
CA VAL A 31 -1.86 12.57 7.71
C VAL A 31 -0.58 12.52 6.90
N ALA A 32 -0.39 11.38 6.23
CA ALA A 32 0.75 11.10 5.38
C ALA A 32 0.34 11.07 3.91
N PRO A 33 0.68 12.13 3.14
CA PRO A 33 0.46 12.15 1.71
C PRO A 33 1.48 11.26 0.98
N THR A 34 1.00 10.61 -0.07
CA THR A 34 1.84 9.85 -0.99
C THR A 34 1.35 10.04 -2.43
N THR A 35 2.28 9.94 -3.38
CA THR A 35 1.94 9.95 -4.81
C THR A 35 2.71 8.90 -5.57
N GLN A 36 2.05 8.17 -6.47
CA GLN A 36 2.75 7.34 -7.44
C GLN A 36 3.29 8.19 -8.59
N LEU A 37 4.60 8.12 -8.81
CA LEU A 37 5.24 8.79 -9.94
C LEU A 37 5.24 7.82 -11.13
N THR A 38 4.23 7.95 -11.98
CA THR A 38 4.10 7.14 -13.18
C THR A 38 5.18 7.49 -14.21
N GLY A 39 5.58 6.53 -15.04
CA GLY A 39 6.66 6.73 -16.03
C GLY A 39 8.08 6.65 -15.46
N HIS A 40 8.25 6.57 -14.13
CA HIS A 40 9.54 6.34 -13.49
C HIS A 40 9.68 4.91 -13.00
N ASN A 41 10.82 4.29 -13.32
CA ASN A 41 11.12 2.92 -12.95
C ASN A 41 12.31 2.86 -12.00
N VAL A 42 12.33 1.81 -11.17
CA VAL A 42 13.41 1.51 -10.22
C VAL A 42 14.23 0.35 -10.75
N TYR A 43 15.54 0.50 -10.78
CA TYR A 43 16.48 -0.54 -11.17
C TYR A 43 17.62 -0.68 -10.18
N ARG A 44 18.21 -1.88 -10.14
CA ARG A 44 19.40 -2.14 -9.32
C ARG A 44 20.61 -1.35 -9.82
N ASN A 45 20.72 -1.17 -11.13
CA ASN A 45 21.74 -0.35 -11.76
C ASN A 45 21.24 0.20 -13.11
N ASP A 46 22.04 1.09 -13.69
CA ASP A 46 21.86 1.75 -15.00
C ASP A 46 22.05 0.81 -16.20
N HIS A 47 22.52 -0.42 -15.97
CA HIS A 47 22.69 -1.45 -17.00
C HIS A 47 21.49 -2.42 -17.12
N VAL A 48 20.47 -2.31 -16.26
CA VAL A 48 19.26 -3.15 -16.37
C VAL A 48 18.40 -2.67 -17.55
N PRO A 49 18.01 -3.55 -18.49
CA PRO A 49 17.12 -3.18 -19.58
C PRO A 49 15.80 -2.61 -19.06
N VAL A 50 15.29 -1.55 -19.71
CA VAL A 50 14.10 -0.79 -19.30
C VAL A 50 12.81 -1.62 -19.14
N GLY A 51 12.76 -2.84 -19.69
CA GLY A 51 11.65 -3.77 -19.52
C GLY A 51 11.69 -4.65 -18.26
N ARG A 52 12.76 -4.61 -17.46
CA ARG A 52 12.93 -5.43 -16.24
C ARG A 52 12.86 -4.59 -14.96
N THR A 53 11.72 -3.94 -14.76
CA THR A 53 11.44 -3.09 -13.60
C THR A 53 11.11 -3.87 -12.33
N GLY A 54 10.85 -5.18 -12.46
CA GLY A 54 10.41 -6.03 -11.35
C GLY A 54 8.99 -5.73 -10.85
N GLY A 55 8.22 -4.91 -11.59
CA GLY A 55 6.89 -4.45 -11.15
C GLY A 55 6.96 -3.48 -9.98
N LEU A 56 8.12 -2.84 -9.76
CA LEU A 56 8.33 -1.87 -8.71
C LEU A 56 7.86 -0.49 -9.14
N ALA A 57 7.23 0.23 -8.21
CA ALA A 57 6.81 1.61 -8.42
C ALA A 57 7.74 2.60 -7.70
N VAL A 58 7.71 3.86 -8.14
CA VAL A 58 8.31 4.97 -7.43
C VAL A 58 7.19 5.76 -6.78
N ARG A 59 7.30 6.03 -5.47
CA ARG A 59 6.33 6.86 -4.76
C ARG A 59 7.02 8.01 -4.04
N ALA A 60 6.45 9.21 -4.17
CA ALA A 60 6.81 10.34 -3.33
C ALA A 60 6.07 10.27 -2.01
N CYS A 61 6.75 10.57 -0.90
CA CYS A 61 6.16 10.68 0.43
C CYS A 61 6.98 11.63 1.31
N ASP A 62 6.43 11.99 2.47
CA ASP A 62 7.16 12.70 3.51
C ASP A 62 7.46 11.79 4.71
N ALA A 63 8.17 12.35 5.69
CA ALA A 63 8.51 11.67 6.93
C ALA A 63 7.29 11.23 7.76
N THR A 64 6.10 11.80 7.51
CA THR A 64 4.90 11.51 8.32
C THR A 64 4.30 10.13 8.01
N LEU A 65 4.70 9.50 6.90
CA LEU A 65 4.36 8.10 6.63
C LEU A 65 4.88 7.18 7.74
N ASP A 66 6.01 7.55 8.37
CA ASP A 66 6.52 6.93 9.61
C ASP A 66 6.51 5.40 9.56
N GLY A 67 7.03 4.86 8.45
CA GLY A 67 7.12 3.42 8.23
C GLY A 67 8.16 2.80 9.17
N LYS A 68 7.83 1.67 9.79
CA LYS A 68 8.79 0.95 10.64
C LYS A 68 9.98 0.48 9.80
N VAL A 69 11.16 0.98 10.12
CA VAL A 69 12.39 0.68 9.39
C VAL A 69 13.03 -0.59 9.96
N ARG A 70 13.29 -1.56 9.10
CA ARG A 70 14.01 -2.79 9.43
C ARG A 70 15.51 -2.55 9.52
N GLN A 71 16.05 -1.74 8.60
CA GLN A 71 17.47 -1.42 8.52
C GLN A 71 17.67 -0.01 7.99
N GLY A 72 18.63 0.73 8.57
CA GLY A 72 18.95 2.09 8.16
C GLY A 72 18.04 3.13 8.82
N ARG A 73 17.65 4.16 8.06
CA ARG A 73 16.80 5.26 8.52
C ARG A 73 15.71 5.60 7.51
N PHE A 74 14.58 6.06 8.03
CA PHE A 74 13.50 6.60 7.20
C PHE A 74 13.89 7.97 6.64
N LEU A 75 13.08 8.49 5.72
CA LEU A 75 13.21 9.86 5.23
C LEU A 75 12.95 10.85 6.36
N ASP A 76 13.77 11.89 6.42
CA ASP A 76 13.71 12.98 7.40
C ASP A 76 13.90 14.33 6.70
N ALA A 77 13.77 15.43 7.44
CA ALA A 77 13.94 16.78 6.89
C ALA A 77 15.33 17.01 6.28
N ALA A 78 16.36 16.34 6.80
CA ALA A 78 17.73 16.46 6.31
C ALA A 78 17.94 15.74 4.96
N THR A 79 17.23 14.63 4.73
CA THR A 79 17.33 13.81 3.52
C THR A 79 16.33 14.21 2.44
N ALA A 80 15.27 14.96 2.79
CA ALA A 80 14.21 15.37 1.88
C ALA A 80 14.71 16.13 0.63
N GLY A 81 15.85 16.84 0.72
CA GLY A 81 16.45 17.60 -0.39
C GLY A 81 17.50 16.85 -1.21
N HIS A 82 17.85 15.62 -0.84
CA HIS A 82 18.93 14.84 -1.46
C HIS A 82 18.39 13.59 -2.18
N PRO A 83 19.06 13.09 -3.24
CA PRO A 83 18.70 11.85 -3.93
C PRO A 83 18.87 10.62 -3.02
N VAL A 84 17.94 10.46 -2.08
CA VAL A 84 17.88 9.42 -1.06
C VAL A 84 16.54 8.71 -1.21
N THR A 85 16.57 7.40 -1.07
CA THR A 85 15.37 6.58 -1.15
C THR A 85 15.31 5.56 -0.01
N VAL A 86 14.08 5.29 0.43
CA VAL A 86 13.78 4.19 1.34
C VAL A 86 13.04 3.13 0.53
N LEU A 87 13.50 1.88 0.61
CA LEU A 87 12.87 0.78 -0.10
C LEU A 87 11.84 0.08 0.78
N GLY A 88 10.69 -0.27 0.21
CA GLY A 88 9.82 -1.28 0.79
C GLY A 88 10.55 -2.64 0.92
N TYR A 89 10.02 -3.54 1.75
CA TYR A 89 10.61 -4.85 1.97
C TYR A 89 10.62 -5.69 0.69
N GLU A 90 9.49 -5.75 -0.01
CA GLU A 90 9.40 -6.48 -1.29
C GLU A 90 10.19 -5.79 -2.40
N ALA A 91 10.26 -4.46 -2.40
CA ALA A 91 11.11 -3.71 -3.33
C ALA A 91 12.60 -4.05 -3.14
N ALA A 92 13.09 -4.03 -1.91
CA ALA A 92 14.47 -4.39 -1.57
C ALA A 92 14.78 -5.83 -1.96
N ARG A 93 13.87 -6.77 -1.68
CA ARG A 93 14.00 -8.19 -2.08
C ARG A 93 14.07 -8.36 -3.59
N THR A 94 13.19 -7.69 -4.33
CA THR A 94 13.14 -7.76 -5.80
C THR A 94 14.42 -7.20 -6.43
N LEU A 95 14.97 -6.13 -5.85
CA LEU A 95 16.26 -5.57 -6.26
C LEU A 95 17.47 -6.39 -5.76
N GLY A 96 17.24 -7.38 -4.90
CA GLY A 96 18.28 -8.20 -4.26
C GLY A 96 19.19 -7.40 -3.34
N ILE A 97 18.64 -6.39 -2.66
CA ILE A 97 19.28 -5.57 -1.64
C ILE A 97 18.90 -6.13 -0.27
N THR A 98 19.86 -6.80 0.37
CA THR A 98 19.66 -7.41 1.69
C THR A 98 20.26 -6.58 2.82
N ARG A 99 21.12 -5.61 2.49
CA ARG A 99 21.78 -4.70 3.43
C ARG A 99 21.85 -3.29 2.89
N VAL A 100 21.73 -2.32 3.80
CA VAL A 100 21.89 -0.90 3.54
C VAL A 100 23.30 -0.50 3.96
N ASP A 101 24.15 -0.23 2.96
CA ASP A 101 25.48 0.31 3.13
C ASP A 101 25.55 1.69 2.47
N PRO A 102 26.47 2.60 2.87
CA PRO A 102 26.60 3.93 2.26
C PRO A 102 26.88 3.90 0.75
N ALA A 103 27.39 2.77 0.23
CA ALA A 103 27.62 2.55 -1.19
C ALA A 103 26.39 2.00 -1.93
N THR A 104 25.35 1.56 -1.23
CA THR A 104 24.14 0.99 -1.83
C THR A 104 23.33 2.07 -2.53
N ARG A 105 23.22 1.96 -3.85
CA ARG A 105 22.46 2.89 -4.69
C ARG A 105 21.53 2.14 -5.62
N VAL A 106 20.47 2.83 -6.03
CA VAL A 106 19.51 2.37 -7.02
C VAL A 106 19.33 3.43 -8.09
N TRP A 107 18.96 3.00 -9.28
CA TRP A 107 18.70 3.89 -10.40
C TRP A 107 17.20 4.15 -10.49
N ILE A 108 16.78 5.39 -10.31
CA ILE A 108 15.37 5.81 -10.32
C ILE A 108 15.22 6.95 -11.31
N GLY A 109 14.39 6.75 -12.34
CA GLY A 109 14.00 7.83 -13.26
C GLY A 109 15.17 8.55 -13.94
N GLY A 110 16.29 7.86 -14.19
CA GLY A 110 17.48 8.49 -14.81
C GLY A 110 18.50 9.06 -13.83
N HIS A 111 18.35 8.81 -12.53
CA HIS A 111 19.24 9.35 -11.49
C HIS A 111 19.63 8.28 -10.47
N TRP A 112 20.83 8.44 -9.89
CA TRP A 112 21.29 7.62 -8.78
C TRP A 112 20.70 8.11 -7.46
N TYR A 113 20.06 7.20 -6.73
CA TYR A 113 19.56 7.42 -5.37
C TYR A 113 20.34 6.55 -4.39
N THR A 114 20.74 7.14 -3.27
CA THR A 114 21.35 6.39 -2.16
C THR A 114 20.25 5.74 -1.33
N VAL A 115 20.36 4.45 -1.08
CA VAL A 115 19.41 3.74 -0.23
C VAL A 115 19.73 4.09 1.22
N SER A 116 18.82 4.77 1.93
CA SER A 116 19.02 5.10 3.35
C SER A 116 18.41 4.08 4.30
N GLY A 117 17.42 3.32 3.83
CA GLY A 117 16.71 2.37 4.67
C GLY A 117 15.86 1.36 3.90
N ILE A 118 15.52 0.28 4.58
CA ILE A 118 14.58 -0.76 4.15
C ILE A 118 13.48 -0.86 5.21
N LEU A 119 12.23 -0.83 4.78
CA LEU A 119 11.08 -0.99 5.68
C LEU A 119 10.87 -2.43 6.14
N ASP A 120 10.18 -2.59 7.26
CA ASP A 120 9.54 -3.86 7.62
C ASP A 120 8.40 -4.18 6.62
N PRO A 121 8.04 -5.46 6.42
CA PRO A 121 6.97 -5.85 5.51
C PRO A 121 5.65 -5.14 5.83
N LEU A 122 5.03 -4.51 4.82
CA LEU A 122 3.76 -3.79 4.96
C LEU A 122 2.62 -4.56 4.32
N ALA A 123 2.11 -5.58 5.03
CA ALA A 123 0.98 -6.39 4.54
C ALA A 123 -0.30 -5.56 4.31
N LEU A 124 -0.47 -4.46 5.05
CA LEU A 124 -1.60 -3.53 4.95
C LEU A 124 -1.48 -2.60 3.73
N ALA A 125 -0.26 -2.32 3.26
CA ALA A 125 0.01 -1.36 2.20
C ALA A 125 1.01 -1.95 1.19
N PRO A 126 0.62 -3.01 0.44
CA PRO A 126 1.50 -3.68 -0.51
C PRO A 126 2.05 -2.74 -1.61
N GLU A 127 1.32 -1.68 -1.92
CA GLU A 127 1.76 -0.61 -2.82
C GLU A 127 2.97 0.16 -2.28
N ILE A 128 3.08 0.35 -0.97
CA ILE A 128 4.25 0.97 -0.33
C ILE A 128 5.38 -0.06 -0.26
N ASP A 129 5.04 -1.32 0.06
CA ASP A 129 6.00 -2.41 0.19
C ASP A 129 6.73 -2.75 -1.13
N ARG A 130 6.04 -2.58 -2.26
CA ARG A 130 6.55 -2.78 -3.62
C ARG A 130 7.04 -1.49 -4.28
N SER A 131 7.36 -0.47 -3.49
CA SER A 131 7.82 0.83 -4.00
C SER A 131 9.19 1.26 -3.46
N ALA A 132 9.88 2.07 -4.25
CA ALA A 132 10.93 2.95 -3.76
C ALA A 132 10.33 4.29 -3.35
N LEU A 133 10.55 4.69 -2.10
CA LEU A 133 10.03 5.91 -1.52
C LEU A 133 11.06 7.03 -1.66
N VAL A 134 10.64 8.17 -2.18
CA VAL A 134 11.45 9.37 -2.35
C VAL A 134 10.79 10.56 -1.67
N GLY A 135 11.58 11.53 -1.21
CA GLY A 135 11.06 12.76 -0.62
C GLY A 135 10.40 13.67 -1.67
N PHE A 136 9.33 14.38 -1.29
CA PHE A 136 8.66 15.33 -2.19
C PHE A 136 9.60 16.36 -2.86
N PRO A 137 10.52 17.04 -2.15
CA PRO A 137 11.36 18.06 -2.82
C PRO A 137 12.24 17.49 -3.93
N VAL A 138 12.67 16.24 -3.79
CA VAL A 138 13.48 15.54 -4.79
C VAL A 138 12.61 15.02 -5.92
N ALA A 139 11.39 14.55 -5.62
CA ALA A 139 10.41 14.16 -6.61
C ALA A 139 10.01 15.33 -7.52
N GLU A 140 9.81 16.54 -6.98
CA GLU A 140 9.52 17.74 -7.78
C GLU A 140 10.68 18.06 -8.72
N ARG A 141 11.90 18.09 -8.17
CA ARG A 141 13.09 18.52 -8.90
C ARG A 141 13.55 17.53 -9.96
N LEU A 142 13.48 16.24 -9.70
CA LEU A 142 14.10 15.20 -10.55
C LEU A 142 13.08 14.30 -11.26
N LEU A 143 11.86 14.21 -10.78
CA LEU A 143 10.85 13.26 -11.26
C LEU A 143 9.54 13.95 -11.67
N GLY A 144 9.51 15.28 -11.75
CA GLY A 144 8.37 16.03 -12.27
C GLY A 144 7.11 15.94 -11.42
N TYR A 145 7.22 15.71 -10.10
CA TYR A 145 6.06 15.80 -9.20
C TYR A 145 5.44 17.19 -9.25
N ASP A 146 4.12 17.24 -9.40
CA ASP A 146 3.33 18.46 -9.63
C ASP A 146 2.73 19.07 -8.35
N GLY A 147 3.12 18.54 -7.18
CA GLY A 147 2.61 18.98 -5.88
C GLY A 147 1.31 18.32 -5.44
N HIS A 148 0.67 17.50 -6.28
CA HIS A 148 -0.64 16.93 -5.99
C HIS A 148 -0.54 15.51 -5.38
N PRO A 149 -0.92 15.33 -4.11
CA PRO A 149 -0.96 13.99 -3.52
C PRO A 149 -2.00 13.15 -4.25
N SER A 150 -1.74 11.86 -4.49
CA SER A 150 -2.77 10.97 -5.09
C SER A 150 -3.44 10.07 -4.06
N ARG A 151 -2.78 9.86 -2.91
CA ARG A 151 -3.28 9.03 -1.80
C ARG A 151 -2.86 9.58 -0.45
N LEU A 152 -3.81 9.62 0.50
CA LEU A 152 -3.61 10.11 1.85
C LEU A 152 -3.83 9.00 2.88
N TYR A 153 -2.82 8.70 3.67
CA TYR A 153 -2.93 7.82 4.83
C TYR A 153 -3.26 8.64 6.06
N VAL A 154 -4.37 8.30 6.72
CA VAL A 154 -4.81 8.98 7.94
C VAL A 154 -4.68 8.02 9.11
N ARG A 155 -3.96 8.44 10.14
CA ARG A 155 -3.84 7.74 11.42
C ARG A 155 -4.92 8.30 12.35
N THR A 156 -5.71 7.43 12.96
CA THR A 156 -6.80 7.79 13.89
C THR A 156 -6.86 6.75 15.01
N ALA A 157 -7.45 7.12 16.14
CA ALA A 157 -7.73 6.19 17.23
C ALA A 157 -8.78 5.15 16.79
N GLN A 158 -8.68 3.92 17.30
CA GLN A 158 -9.50 2.79 16.84
C GLN A 158 -11.01 3.04 17.02
N ASP A 159 -11.39 3.71 18.09
CA ASP A 159 -12.77 4.11 18.42
C ASP A 159 -13.31 5.26 17.57
N GLN A 160 -12.44 5.98 16.85
CA GLN A 160 -12.79 7.14 16.02
C GLN A 160 -12.74 6.84 14.51
N VAL A 161 -12.42 5.60 14.11
CA VAL A 161 -12.23 5.23 12.71
C VAL A 161 -13.49 5.48 11.87
N ASP A 162 -14.67 5.10 12.37
CA ASP A 162 -15.94 5.28 11.65
C ASP A 162 -16.29 6.75 11.46
N LEU A 163 -16.12 7.56 12.52
CA LEU A 163 -16.38 8.98 12.49
C LEU A 163 -15.46 9.69 11.48
N VAL A 164 -14.15 9.46 11.58
CA VAL A 164 -13.16 10.09 10.68
C VAL A 164 -13.41 9.63 9.24
N ALA A 165 -13.61 8.34 9.00
CA ALA A 165 -13.87 7.80 7.65
C ALA A 165 -15.08 8.45 6.99
N GLY A 166 -16.16 8.74 7.74
CA GLY A 166 -17.35 9.42 7.24
C GLY A 166 -17.12 10.88 6.80
N LEU A 167 -16.01 11.50 7.22
CA LEU A 167 -15.63 12.87 6.88
C LEU A 167 -14.58 12.94 5.76
N LEU A 168 -13.76 11.90 5.60
CA LEU A 168 -12.59 11.93 4.71
C LEU A 168 -12.90 12.38 3.28
N ALA A 169 -13.93 11.83 2.63
CA ALA A 169 -14.20 12.16 1.22
C ALA A 169 -14.51 13.66 1.03
N ARG A 170 -15.44 14.19 1.83
CA ARG A 170 -15.87 15.60 1.79
C ARG A 170 -14.75 16.54 2.23
N THR A 171 -13.88 16.12 3.14
CA THR A 171 -12.74 16.93 3.58
C THR A 171 -11.55 16.83 2.65
N THR A 172 -11.37 15.74 1.89
CA THR A 172 -10.22 15.58 0.99
C THR A 172 -10.43 16.33 -0.31
N ASN A 173 -11.61 16.22 -0.92
CA ASN A 173 -11.98 16.94 -2.13
C ASN A 173 -13.39 17.52 -2.01
N PRO A 174 -13.55 18.71 -1.40
CA PRO A 174 -14.86 19.32 -1.20
C PRO A 174 -15.61 19.60 -2.50
N ALA A 175 -14.88 19.86 -3.59
CA ALA A 175 -15.47 20.17 -4.90
C ALA A 175 -15.99 18.91 -5.62
N ALA A 176 -15.42 17.74 -5.36
CA ALA A 176 -15.85 16.47 -5.93
C ALA A 176 -15.61 15.30 -4.94
N PRO A 177 -16.38 15.19 -3.84
CA PRO A 177 -16.19 14.16 -2.83
C PRO A 177 -16.35 12.74 -3.38
N GLU A 178 -17.18 12.56 -4.41
CA GLU A 178 -17.41 11.30 -5.10
C GLU A 178 -16.19 10.76 -5.85
N ARG A 179 -15.19 11.62 -6.11
CA ARG A 179 -13.90 11.22 -6.69
C ARG A 179 -12.88 10.77 -5.65
N VAL A 180 -13.27 10.69 -4.38
CA VAL A 180 -12.43 10.20 -3.29
C VAL A 180 -12.96 8.86 -2.81
N GLU A 181 -12.15 7.81 -2.95
CA GLU A 181 -12.43 6.51 -2.35
C GLU A 181 -11.84 6.43 -0.95
N VAL A 182 -12.69 6.13 0.03
CA VAL A 182 -12.27 5.93 1.41
C VAL A 182 -12.25 4.44 1.70
N SER A 183 -11.09 3.95 2.14
CA SER A 183 -10.90 2.54 2.46
C SER A 183 -10.09 2.35 3.74
N ARG A 184 -10.30 1.20 4.39
CA ARG A 184 -9.54 0.78 5.58
C ARG A 184 -8.61 -0.36 5.17
N PRO A 185 -7.29 -0.14 5.17
CA PRO A 185 -6.33 -1.19 4.83
C PRO A 185 -6.50 -2.48 5.66
N SER A 186 -6.92 -2.35 6.92
CA SER A 186 -7.18 -3.48 7.83
C SER A 186 -8.32 -4.39 7.37
N ASP A 187 -9.35 -3.85 6.71
CA ASP A 187 -10.50 -4.64 6.25
C ASP A 187 -10.09 -5.62 5.14
N ALA A 188 -9.11 -5.24 4.32
CA ALA A 188 -8.55 -6.11 3.29
C ALA A 188 -7.80 -7.32 3.87
N LEU A 189 -7.22 -7.20 5.08
CA LEU A 189 -6.63 -8.32 5.80
C LEU A 189 -7.70 -9.23 6.41
N THR A 190 -8.78 -8.67 6.97
CA THR A 190 -9.91 -9.46 7.48
C THR A 190 -10.56 -10.31 6.38
N ALA A 191 -10.73 -9.76 5.17
CA ALA A 191 -11.27 -10.50 4.03
C ALA A 191 -10.38 -11.68 3.58
N ARG A 192 -9.05 -11.55 3.69
CA ARG A 192 -8.09 -12.61 3.35
C ARG A 192 -8.05 -13.74 4.39
N VAL A 193 -8.26 -13.41 5.66
CA VAL A 193 -8.32 -14.41 6.74
C VAL A 193 -9.64 -15.20 6.68
N ALA A 194 -10.73 -14.59 6.21
CA ALA A 194 -12.04 -15.22 6.10
C ALA A 194 -12.22 -16.16 4.90
N SER A 195 -11.23 -16.28 3.99
CA SER A 195 -11.33 -17.20 2.85
C SER A 195 -11.11 -18.65 3.33
N PRO A 196 -12.15 -19.52 3.36
CA PRO A 196 -11.95 -20.90 3.76
C PRO A 196 -11.05 -21.57 2.73
N ARG A 197 -9.93 -22.14 3.18
CA ARG A 197 -9.08 -22.99 2.34
C ARG A 197 -9.97 -24.07 1.74
N ARG A 198 -10.20 -23.99 0.42
CA ARG A 198 -10.92 -24.99 -0.36
C ARG A 198 -10.31 -26.37 -0.05
N PRO A 199 -11.07 -27.34 0.48
CA PRO A 199 -10.51 -28.65 0.77
C PRO A 199 -10.03 -29.28 -0.55
N ARG A 200 -8.77 -29.73 -0.57
CA ARG A 200 -8.20 -30.51 -1.66
C ARG A 200 -9.08 -31.75 -1.83
N ARG A 201 -9.79 -31.84 -2.95
CA ARG A 201 -10.42 -33.09 -3.41
C ARG A 201 -9.30 -34.12 -3.67
N SER A 202 -9.06 -35.01 -2.72
CA SER A 202 -8.37 -36.27 -2.99
C SER A 202 -9.38 -37.25 -3.55
N SER A 203 -9.19 -37.59 -4.83
CA SER A 203 -9.85 -38.67 -5.54
C SER A 203 -9.40 -40.04 -5.00
N SER A 204 -10.34 -40.83 -4.50
CA SER A 204 -10.36 -42.30 -4.57
C SER A 204 -11.84 -42.71 -4.45
N VAL A 205 -12.52 -43.00 -5.57
CA VAL A 205 -12.64 -44.30 -6.25
C VAL A 205 -13.56 -45.27 -5.48
N TRP A 206 -14.76 -45.41 -6.06
CA TRP A 206 -15.75 -46.51 -6.04
C TRP A 206 -17.05 -46.36 -5.22
N ALA A 207 -18.16 -46.48 -5.97
CA ALA A 207 -19.49 -46.93 -5.56
C ALA A 207 -19.70 -48.32 -6.26
N PRO A 208 -20.68 -49.20 -5.89
CA PRO A 208 -22.10 -48.85 -5.77
C PRO A 208 -22.89 -49.50 -4.61
N LEU A 209 -24.05 -48.88 -4.35
CA LEU A 209 -25.26 -49.33 -3.63
C LEU A 209 -25.73 -50.75 -4.08
N PRO A 210 -26.63 -51.50 -3.37
CA PRO A 210 -28.00 -51.02 -3.06
C PRO A 210 -28.82 -51.63 -1.89
N CYS A 211 -30.01 -51.03 -1.70
CA CYS A 211 -31.22 -51.50 -0.97
C CYS A 211 -31.13 -51.50 0.57
N TRP A 212 -32.13 -51.06 1.35
CA TRP A 212 -33.57 -51.26 1.20
C TRP A 212 -34.42 -50.24 2.00
N SER A 213 -35.70 -50.21 1.68
CA SER A 213 -36.78 -49.35 2.17
C SER A 213 -37.31 -49.75 3.57
N ALA A 214 -37.99 -48.78 4.17
CA ALA A 214 -38.75 -48.75 5.42
C ALA A 214 -39.65 -49.95 5.77
N ALA A 215 -39.90 -50.16 7.07
CA ALA A 215 -41.23 -50.42 7.64
C ALA A 215 -41.24 -50.37 9.20
N SER A 216 -41.92 -49.35 9.73
CA SER A 216 -42.95 -49.38 10.79
C SER A 216 -42.92 -50.35 11.99
N ALA A 217 -43.11 -49.73 13.16
CA ALA A 217 -44.22 -49.96 14.11
C ALA A 217 -44.18 -51.14 15.12
N SER A 218 -44.18 -50.71 16.38
CA SER A 218 -45.13 -51.09 17.44
C SER A 218 -44.92 -52.36 18.28
N ALA A 219 -44.69 -52.06 19.58
CA ALA A 219 -45.43 -52.57 20.74
C ALA A 219 -45.05 -53.92 21.36
N THR A 220 -44.82 -53.91 22.68
CA THR A 220 -45.68 -54.55 23.72
C THR A 220 -44.85 -55.13 24.88
N SER A 221 -45.04 -54.53 26.07
CA SER A 221 -45.08 -55.16 27.42
C SER A 221 -43.82 -55.84 27.97
N TRP A 222 -43.48 -55.83 29.27
CA TRP A 222 -44.13 -55.51 30.54
C TRP A 222 -43.15 -54.74 31.41
#